data_AF-A0A914FWW3-F1
#
_entry.id   AF-A0A914FWW3-F1
#
_cell.length_a   1.000
_cell.length_b   1.000
_cell.length_c   1.000
_cell.angle_alpha   90.00
_cell.angle_beta   90.00
_cell.angle_gamma   90.00
#
_symmetry.space_group_name_H-M   'P 1'
#
loop_
_entity.id
_entity.type
_entity.pdbx_description
1 polymer ?
#
loop_
_entity_poly.entity_id
_entity_poly.type
_entity_poly.pdbx_seq_one_letter_code
_entity_poly.pdbx_strand_id
1 'polypeptide(L)'
;MFLIKICALIFAANLVSAQFSHETSEKMINFVAASFTPFMSHDYTLANACFEKSYPNGNWMTVFSFKGTIGKDDMNQTAHGNLDTYVPWINGNVSYGNVNPDIVQASNGAYDVIAPLIFSHRGYNFIFTGHSLGGAIASLTALTAKLAIKTANISLFTFGEPRYHEYKLAQTFENNLSNGFRVIHDSDVVPHMPMCGTRFSASCTENTFYHYPQEIWFNKPSMNDSNYKLCSSSNGEDPKCSNSISEPSFLLNFGTDLGAEMHMTYYNQKLDDYGYSGCGQIPCEDVATDCASKNKECTNSLYKPAMCKYCRKTCNLCNDRKCYN
;
A
#
# COMPACT_ATOMS: atom_id res chain seq x y z
N MET A 1 -4.75 -18.88 19.19
CA MET A 1 -4.84 -17.57 19.87
C MET A 1 -3.97 -16.61 19.09
N PHE A 2 -4.57 -15.86 18.17
CA PHE A 2 -3.83 -14.98 17.25
C PHE A 2 -3.38 -13.73 18.02
N LEU A 3 -2.07 -13.53 18.15
CA LEU A 3 -1.50 -12.32 18.73
C LEU A 3 -1.49 -11.21 17.67
N ILE A 4 -2.47 -10.32 17.75
CA ILE A 4 -2.44 -9.02 17.08
C ILE A 4 -1.29 -8.22 17.72
N LYS A 5 -0.18 -8.02 17.02
CA LYS A 5 0.83 -7.04 17.44
C LYS A 5 0.43 -5.67 16.93
N ILE A 6 -0.30 -4.92 17.77
CA ILE A 6 -0.58 -3.51 17.57
C ILE A 6 0.74 -2.76 17.80
N CYS A 7 1.36 -2.26 16.74
CA CYS A 7 2.46 -1.31 16.89
C CYS A 7 1.80 0.07 17.07
N ALA A 8 1.53 0.48 18.31
CA ALA A 8 0.97 1.81 18.56
C ALA A 8 2.08 2.86 18.45
N LEU A 9 2.21 3.50 17.29
CA LEU A 9 3.03 4.72 17.15
C LEU A 9 2.18 5.94 17.45
N ILE A 10 2.42 6.53 18.63
CA ILE A 10 1.92 7.85 18.97
C ILE A 10 2.76 8.87 18.22
N PHE A 11 2.39 9.20 16.99
CA PHE A 11 2.82 10.45 16.38
C PHE A 11 1.80 11.51 16.77
N ALA A 12 2.14 12.57 17.48
CA ALA A 12 1.28 13.75 17.57
C ALA A 12 1.43 14.53 16.26
N ALA A 13 0.33 14.89 15.58
CA ALA A 13 0.26 16.02 14.66
C ALA A 13 -1.07 16.05 13.89
N ASN A 14 -1.79 17.15 14.11
CA ASN A 14 -2.86 17.81 13.37
C ASN A 14 -3.22 17.26 11.97
N LEU A 15 -4.41 16.69 11.83
CA LEU A 15 -5.17 16.71 10.58
C LEU A 15 -6.24 17.79 10.74
N VAL A 16 -5.96 18.98 10.20
CA VAL A 16 -6.96 20.03 10.04
C VAL A 16 -7.56 19.84 8.64
N SER A 17 -8.89 19.68 8.59
CA SER A 17 -9.76 19.72 7.40
C SER A 17 -9.27 18.93 6.17
N ALA A 18 -9.99 17.86 5.85
CA ALA A 18 -9.81 17.01 4.69
C ALA A 18 -9.68 17.78 3.36
N GLN A 19 -8.44 18.12 3.01
CA GLN A 19 -7.91 18.29 1.66
C GLN A 19 -6.45 17.84 1.75
N PHE A 20 -6.08 16.93 0.86
CA PHE A 20 -4.75 16.35 0.69
C PHE A 20 -3.62 17.35 1.01
N SER A 21 -3.05 17.25 2.21
CA SER A 21 -1.87 18.01 2.61
C SER A 21 -0.65 17.09 2.59
N HIS A 22 0.53 17.62 2.24
CA HIS A 22 1.83 16.93 2.31
C HIS A 22 2.00 16.09 3.57
N GLU A 23 1.60 16.67 4.69
CA GLU A 23 1.80 16.10 6.00
C GLU A 23 0.94 14.83 6.18
N THR A 24 -0.22 14.78 5.51
CA THR A 24 -1.09 13.61 5.50
C THR A 24 -0.45 12.52 4.65
N SER A 25 0.02 12.85 3.44
CA SER A 25 0.60 11.87 2.53
C SER A 25 1.94 11.32 3.00
N GLU A 26 2.82 12.14 3.57
CA GLU A 26 4.07 11.67 4.21
C GLU A 26 3.79 10.71 5.37
N LYS A 27 2.80 11.00 6.21
CA LYS A 27 2.38 10.09 7.29
C LYS A 27 1.86 8.76 6.72
N MET A 28 1.08 8.81 5.64
CA MET A 28 0.59 7.61 4.95
C MET A 28 1.72 6.75 4.39
N ILE A 29 2.75 7.37 3.79
CA ILE A 29 3.95 6.65 3.33
C ILE A 29 4.67 5.98 4.48
N ASN A 30 4.80 6.65 5.62
CA ASN A 30 5.43 6.04 6.79
C ASN A 30 4.67 4.79 7.25
N PHE A 31 3.33 4.80 7.17
CA PHE A 31 2.50 3.62 7.47
C PHE A 31 2.63 2.53 6.40
N VAL A 32 2.68 2.90 5.12
CA VAL A 32 2.92 1.96 4.03
C VAL A 32 4.28 1.30 4.19
N ALA A 33 5.33 2.08 4.36
CA ALA A 33 6.68 1.55 4.49
C ALA A 33 6.86 0.73 5.79
N ALA A 34 6.18 1.10 6.87
CA ALA A 34 6.03 0.28 8.07
C ALA A 34 5.57 -1.17 7.78
N SER A 35 4.63 -1.35 6.83
CA SER A 35 4.17 -2.69 6.40
C SER A 35 5.24 -3.50 5.67
N PHE A 36 6.30 -2.86 5.13
CA PHE A 36 7.42 -3.53 4.47
C PHE A 36 8.42 -4.14 5.44
N THR A 37 8.41 -3.76 6.72
CA THR A 37 9.26 -4.36 7.76
C THR A 37 9.08 -5.89 7.78
N PRO A 38 10.16 -6.68 7.85
CA PRO A 38 10.06 -8.12 8.02
C PRO A 38 9.58 -8.43 9.44
N PHE A 39 8.26 -8.39 9.65
CA PHE A 39 7.67 -9.13 10.74
C PHE A 39 7.71 -10.61 10.38
N MET A 40 8.27 -11.42 11.28
CA MET A 40 8.26 -12.88 11.19
C MET A 40 6.82 -13.40 11.17
N SER A 41 6.17 -13.41 10.02
CA SER A 41 5.00 -14.22 9.74
C SER A 41 5.08 -14.67 8.29
N HIS A 42 5.30 -15.97 8.09
CA HIS A 42 5.23 -16.68 6.80
C HIS A 42 3.78 -16.79 6.28
N ASP A 43 2.90 -15.89 6.68
CA ASP A 43 1.48 -15.95 6.37
C ASP A 43 1.16 -14.80 5.42
N TYR A 44 0.89 -15.16 4.16
CA TYR A 44 0.43 -14.27 3.09
C TYR A 44 -0.95 -13.62 3.37
N THR A 45 -1.49 -13.81 4.58
CA THR A 45 -2.86 -13.51 5.00
C THR A 45 -2.98 -12.32 5.96
N LEU A 46 -1.86 -11.73 6.40
CA LEU A 46 -1.90 -10.72 7.47
C LEU A 46 -1.79 -9.30 6.90
N ALA A 47 -2.85 -8.52 7.13
CA ALA A 47 -2.80 -7.07 7.10
C ALA A 47 -1.69 -6.60 8.05
N ASN A 48 -0.57 -6.16 7.48
CA ASN A 48 0.61 -5.76 8.25
C ASN A 48 0.45 -4.31 8.68
N ALA A 49 -0.15 -4.18 9.86
CA ALA A 49 -0.20 -3.03 10.76
C ALA A 49 -1.54 -2.26 10.80
N CYS A 50 -2.13 -2.32 12.00
CA CYS A 50 -3.21 -1.45 12.46
C CYS A 50 -2.60 -0.39 13.38
N PHE A 51 -2.78 0.88 13.06
CA PHE A 51 -2.34 2.01 13.90
C PHE A 51 -3.54 2.84 14.32
N GLU A 52 -3.65 3.16 15.61
CA GLU A 52 -4.75 3.98 16.13
C GLU A 52 -4.19 5.25 16.79
N LYS A 53 -4.83 6.39 16.49
CA LYS A 53 -4.40 7.70 16.99
C LYS A 53 -5.58 8.64 17.18
N SER A 54 -5.55 9.40 18.28
CA SER A 54 -6.47 10.52 18.54
C SER A 54 -5.90 11.85 18.05
N TYR A 55 -6.73 12.70 17.44
CA TYR A 55 -6.37 14.07 17.07
C TYR A 55 -6.72 15.08 18.18
N PRO A 56 -6.09 16.27 18.20
CA PRO A 56 -6.35 17.30 19.22
C PRO A 56 -7.83 17.73 19.34
N ASN A 57 -8.62 17.52 18.29
CA ASN A 57 -10.05 17.82 18.27
C ASN A 57 -10.93 16.65 18.76
N GLY A 58 -10.35 15.57 19.28
CA GLY A 58 -11.06 14.39 19.79
C GLY A 58 -11.47 13.36 18.74
N ASN A 59 -11.19 13.60 17.46
CA ASN A 59 -11.48 12.63 16.39
C ASN A 59 -10.44 11.52 16.39
N TRP A 60 -10.88 10.28 16.54
CA TRP A 60 -10.03 9.11 16.45
C TRP A 60 -9.86 8.64 14.99
N MET A 61 -8.68 8.11 14.70
CA MET A 61 -8.33 7.57 13.40
C MET A 61 -7.61 6.23 13.55
N THR A 62 -8.01 5.26 12.75
CA THR A 62 -7.36 3.95 12.62
C THR A 62 -6.86 3.78 11.19
N VAL A 63 -5.58 3.43 11.02
CA VAL A 63 -4.96 3.18 9.71
C VAL A 63 -4.69 1.69 9.57
N PHE A 64 -5.18 1.10 8.48
CA PHE A 64 -4.89 -0.26 8.05
C PHE A 64 -3.93 -0.19 6.86
N SER A 65 -2.72 -0.74 7.03
CA SER A 65 -1.71 -0.80 5.98
C SER A 65 -1.54 -2.21 5.43
N PHE A 66 -1.40 -2.31 4.11
CA PHE A 66 -1.29 -3.56 3.38
C PHE A 66 0.02 -3.58 2.58
N LYS A 67 0.80 -4.63 2.82
CA LYS A 67 2.09 -4.84 2.17
C LYS A 67 1.89 -5.36 0.74
N GLY A 68 2.65 -4.81 -0.20
CA GLY A 68 2.78 -5.36 -1.56
C GLY A 68 3.71 -6.58 -1.62
N THR A 69 3.97 -7.06 -2.83
CA THR A 69 4.89 -8.18 -3.06
C THR A 69 6.34 -7.73 -3.03
N ILE A 70 7.23 -8.63 -2.61
CA ILE A 70 8.67 -8.34 -2.45
C ILE A 70 9.48 -8.82 -3.67
N GLY A 71 8.86 -9.53 -4.63
CA GLY A 71 9.55 -10.23 -5.71
C GLY A 71 9.08 -9.87 -7.14
N LYS A 72 10.02 -9.97 -8.10
CA LYS A 72 9.79 -9.76 -9.54
C LYS A 72 8.78 -10.76 -10.15
N ASP A 73 8.68 -11.96 -9.58
CA ASP A 73 7.82 -13.03 -10.10
C ASP A 73 6.32 -12.77 -9.85
N ASP A 74 5.96 -12.14 -8.73
CA ASP A 74 4.56 -11.78 -8.42
C ASP A 74 4.07 -10.58 -9.26
N MET A 75 4.99 -9.66 -9.57
CA MET A 75 4.73 -8.54 -10.48
C MET A 75 4.47 -9.04 -11.92
N ASN A 76 5.13 -10.13 -12.34
CA ASN A 76 4.86 -10.79 -13.62
C ASN A 76 3.45 -11.41 -13.69
N GLN A 77 2.94 -12.01 -12.61
CA GLN A 77 1.55 -12.50 -12.60
C GLN A 77 0.53 -11.36 -12.71
N THR A 78 0.82 -10.23 -12.06
CA THR A 78 -0.02 -9.02 -12.15
C THR A 78 0.06 -8.40 -13.55
N ALA A 79 1.23 -8.42 -14.19
CA ALA A 79 1.44 -7.90 -15.55
C ALA A 79 0.84 -8.77 -16.66
N HIS A 80 0.64 -10.07 -16.41
CA HIS A 80 0.08 -11.03 -17.38
C HIS A 80 -1.35 -11.48 -17.07
N GLY A 81 -2.08 -10.73 -16.22
CA GLY A 81 -3.47 -11.04 -15.90
C GLY A 81 -4.35 -11.19 -17.15
N ASN A 82 -5.20 -12.21 -17.16
CA ASN A 82 -6.24 -12.38 -18.17
C ASN A 82 -7.61 -12.18 -17.51
N LEU A 83 -8.46 -11.29 -18.05
CA LEU A 83 -9.82 -11.06 -17.56
C LEU A 83 -10.63 -12.36 -17.45
N ASP A 84 -10.40 -13.33 -18.34
CA ASP A 84 -11.09 -14.64 -18.31
C ASP A 84 -10.77 -15.46 -17.04
N THR A 85 -9.69 -15.14 -16.34
CA THR A 85 -9.31 -15.77 -15.07
C THR A 85 -9.88 -15.06 -13.86
N TYR A 86 -10.47 -13.86 -14.04
CA TYR A 86 -11.06 -13.11 -12.95
C TYR A 86 -12.42 -13.70 -12.60
N VAL A 87 -12.70 -13.72 -11.30
CA VAL A 87 -13.89 -14.35 -10.75
C VAL A 87 -14.91 -13.30 -10.37
N PRO A 88 -16.22 -13.58 -10.47
CA PRO A 88 -17.23 -12.63 -10.03
C PRO A 88 -17.09 -12.41 -8.52
N TRP A 89 -16.95 -11.16 -8.11
CA TRP A 89 -17.03 -10.78 -6.70
C TRP A 89 -18.50 -10.62 -6.30
N ILE A 90 -18.95 -11.52 -5.44
CA ILE A 90 -20.36 -11.70 -5.10
C ILE A 90 -20.58 -11.43 -3.61
N ASN A 91 -21.59 -10.63 -3.29
CA ASN A 91 -22.13 -10.51 -1.92
C ASN A 91 -23.63 -10.83 -1.95
N GLY A 92 -24.01 -11.96 -1.35
CA GLY A 92 -25.37 -12.49 -1.46
C GLY A 92 -25.73 -12.81 -2.91
N ASN A 93 -26.80 -12.20 -3.44
CA ASN A 93 -27.27 -12.38 -4.82
C ASN A 93 -26.75 -11.31 -5.80
N VAL A 94 -25.86 -10.42 -5.35
CA VAL A 94 -25.36 -9.29 -6.16
C VAL A 94 -23.93 -9.59 -6.59
N SER A 95 -23.70 -9.58 -7.90
CA SER A 95 -22.35 -9.56 -8.49
C SER A 95 -21.95 -8.11 -8.77
N TYR A 96 -20.80 -7.70 -8.22
CA TYR A 96 -20.23 -6.37 -8.37
C TYR A 96 -19.21 -6.28 -9.52
N GLY A 97 -19.02 -7.37 -10.25
CA GLY A 97 -18.07 -7.47 -11.36
C GLY A 97 -16.95 -8.48 -11.08
N ASN A 98 -16.13 -8.73 -12.10
CA ASN A 98 -15.02 -9.66 -12.02
C ASN A 98 -13.76 -9.03 -11.44
N VAL A 99 -13.06 -9.81 -10.60
CA VAL A 99 -11.89 -9.38 -9.82
C VAL A 99 -10.83 -10.48 -9.82
N ASN A 100 -9.58 -10.10 -9.69
CA ASN A 100 -8.48 -11.04 -9.47
C ASN A 100 -8.77 -11.91 -8.23
N PRO A 101 -8.78 -13.26 -8.35
CA PRO A 101 -9.14 -14.15 -7.25
C PRO A 101 -8.17 -14.09 -6.05
N ASP A 102 -6.89 -13.81 -6.28
CA ASP A 102 -5.90 -13.69 -5.20
C ASP A 102 -6.16 -12.44 -4.36
N ILE A 103 -6.56 -11.34 -5.01
CA ILE A 103 -6.98 -10.11 -4.31
C ILE A 103 -8.26 -10.36 -3.51
N VAL A 104 -9.22 -11.14 -4.06
CA VAL A 104 -10.44 -11.53 -3.31
C VAL A 104 -10.07 -12.32 -2.07
N GLN A 105 -9.20 -13.33 -2.20
CA GLN A 105 -8.77 -14.16 -1.07
C GLN A 105 -8.07 -13.33 0.01
N ALA A 106 -7.08 -12.51 -0.38
CA ALA A 106 -6.34 -11.66 0.55
C ALA A 106 -7.24 -10.63 1.22
N SER A 107 -8.15 -10.01 0.47
CA SER A 107 -9.09 -9.02 0.99
C SER A 107 -10.10 -9.62 1.97
N ASN A 108 -10.60 -10.82 1.71
CA ASN A 108 -11.48 -11.53 2.66
C ASN A 108 -10.75 -11.83 3.98
N GLY A 109 -9.52 -12.37 3.90
CA GLY A 109 -8.72 -12.65 5.09
C GLY A 109 -8.40 -11.38 5.89
N ALA A 110 -8.07 -10.29 5.21
CA ALA A 110 -7.89 -8.98 5.83
C ALA A 110 -9.17 -8.46 6.50
N TYR A 111 -10.31 -8.55 5.81
CA TYR A 111 -11.60 -8.09 6.31
C TYR A 111 -12.02 -8.82 7.58
N ASP A 112 -11.85 -10.15 7.63
CA ASP A 112 -12.17 -10.97 8.81
C ASP A 112 -11.42 -10.50 10.06
N VAL A 113 -10.18 -10.01 9.90
CA VAL A 113 -9.35 -9.50 11.00
C VAL A 113 -9.80 -8.11 11.45
N ILE A 114 -10.11 -7.21 10.52
CA ILE A 114 -10.35 -5.79 10.85
C ILE A 114 -11.82 -5.46 11.12
N ALA A 115 -12.77 -6.25 10.63
CA ALA A 115 -14.20 -5.98 10.77
C ALA A 115 -14.64 -5.81 12.25
N PRO A 116 -14.16 -6.62 13.21
CA PRO A 116 -14.46 -6.41 14.63
C PRO A 116 -13.97 -5.06 15.16
N LEU A 117 -12.82 -4.57 14.68
CA LEU A 117 -12.27 -3.26 15.06
C LEU A 117 -13.14 -2.12 14.53
N ILE A 118 -13.53 -2.19 13.25
CA ILE A 118 -14.40 -1.18 12.64
C ILE A 118 -15.78 -1.16 13.34
N PHE A 119 -16.30 -2.33 13.69
CA PHE A 119 -17.58 -2.46 14.38
C PHE A 119 -17.55 -1.91 15.81
N SER A 120 -16.46 -2.13 16.55
CA SER A 120 -16.30 -1.68 17.93
C SER A 120 -16.00 -0.17 18.05
N HIS A 121 -15.36 0.43 17.06
CA HIS A 121 -14.96 1.84 17.05
C HIS A 121 -15.87 2.70 16.17
N ARG A 122 -17.20 2.60 16.35
CA ARG A 122 -18.14 3.43 15.58
C ARG A 122 -17.90 4.92 15.83
N GLY A 123 -17.86 5.69 14.75
CA GLY A 123 -17.58 7.13 14.79
C GLY A 123 -16.11 7.51 14.58
N TYR A 124 -15.21 6.52 14.44
CA TYR A 124 -13.81 6.75 14.12
C TYR A 124 -13.63 6.92 12.61
N ASN A 125 -12.51 7.53 12.22
CA ASN A 125 -12.08 7.60 10.82
C ASN A 125 -11.17 6.42 10.51
N PHE A 126 -11.53 5.60 9.54
CA PHE A 126 -10.72 4.45 9.12
C PHE A 126 -10.03 4.80 7.81
N ILE A 127 -8.71 4.62 7.75
CA ILE A 127 -7.93 4.82 6.55
C ILE A 127 -7.35 3.49 6.11
N PHE A 128 -7.55 3.15 4.85
CA PHE A 128 -6.97 1.98 4.19
C PHE A 128 -5.86 2.44 3.27
N THR A 129 -4.73 1.76 3.30
CA THR A 129 -3.60 2.11 2.45
C THR A 129 -2.72 0.93 2.11
N GLY A 130 -2.08 1.01 0.95
CA GLY A 130 -1.12 0.01 0.53
C GLY A 130 -0.36 0.48 -0.70
N HIS A 131 0.78 -0.14 -0.92
CA HIS A 131 1.60 0.07 -2.11
C HIS A 131 1.57 -1.17 -3.00
N SER A 132 1.63 -0.96 -4.31
CA SER A 132 1.66 -2.04 -5.31
C SER A 132 0.46 -2.99 -5.12
N LEU A 133 0.68 -4.30 -5.09
CA LEU A 133 -0.37 -5.29 -4.79
C LEU A 133 -1.10 -5.02 -3.46
N GLY A 134 -0.41 -4.46 -2.47
CA GLY A 134 -1.00 -4.06 -1.20
C GLY A 134 -2.06 -2.97 -1.38
N GLY A 135 -1.91 -2.11 -2.39
CA GLY A 135 -2.94 -1.14 -2.79
C GLY A 135 -4.23 -1.84 -3.20
N ALA A 136 -4.16 -2.80 -4.12
CA ALA A 136 -5.33 -3.55 -4.57
C ALA A 136 -6.05 -4.28 -3.42
N ILE A 137 -5.29 -4.89 -2.50
CA ILE A 137 -5.84 -5.52 -1.29
C ILE A 137 -6.51 -4.46 -0.40
N ALA A 138 -5.86 -3.33 -0.15
CA ALA A 138 -6.41 -2.24 0.65
C ALA A 138 -7.73 -1.72 0.07
N SER A 139 -7.79 -1.54 -1.25
CA SER A 139 -8.94 -1.02 -1.98
C SER A 139 -10.15 -1.95 -1.89
N LEU A 140 -9.97 -3.24 -2.21
CA LEU A 140 -11.08 -4.18 -2.11
C LEU A 140 -11.55 -4.35 -0.64
N THR A 141 -10.62 -4.31 0.31
CA THR A 141 -10.95 -4.45 1.73
C THR A 141 -11.72 -3.22 2.25
N ALA A 142 -11.31 -2.02 1.83
CA ALA A 142 -12.01 -0.77 2.15
C ALA A 142 -13.44 -0.77 1.59
N LEU A 143 -13.62 -1.20 0.34
CA LEU A 143 -14.95 -1.32 -0.27
C LEU A 143 -15.80 -2.37 0.45
N THR A 144 -15.24 -3.54 0.76
CA THR A 144 -15.91 -4.60 1.52
C THR A 144 -16.41 -4.08 2.85
N ALA A 145 -15.55 -3.41 3.62
CA ALA A 145 -15.92 -2.81 4.89
C ALA A 145 -16.97 -1.72 4.73
N LYS A 146 -16.90 -0.89 3.68
CA LYS A 146 -17.88 0.17 3.42
C LYS A 146 -19.25 -0.38 3.06
N LEU A 147 -19.32 -1.46 2.28
CA LEU A 147 -20.58 -2.11 1.93
C LEU A 147 -21.20 -2.83 3.14
N ALA A 148 -20.39 -3.49 3.96
CA ALA A 148 -20.85 -4.20 5.15
C ALA A 148 -21.26 -3.25 6.29
N ILE A 149 -20.52 -2.16 6.49
CA ILE A 149 -20.73 -1.18 7.55
C ILE A 149 -20.92 0.20 6.91
N LYS A 150 -22.11 0.44 6.35
CA LYS A 150 -22.43 1.66 5.59
C LYS A 150 -22.12 2.96 6.34
N THR A 151 -22.26 2.96 7.66
CA THR A 151 -22.01 4.12 8.54
C THR A 151 -20.53 4.34 8.87
N ALA A 152 -19.62 3.43 8.48
CA ALA A 152 -18.19 3.62 8.69
C ALA A 152 -17.66 4.79 7.86
N ASN A 153 -16.86 5.65 8.50
CA ASN A 153 -16.15 6.71 7.80
C ASN A 153 -14.81 6.17 7.28
N ILE A 154 -14.79 5.79 6.01
CA ILE A 154 -13.64 5.12 5.39
C ILE A 154 -13.03 6.05 4.34
N SER A 155 -11.71 6.19 4.38
CA SER A 155 -10.89 6.78 3.33
C SER A 155 -9.88 5.76 2.81
N LEU A 156 -9.50 5.88 1.55
CA LEU A 156 -8.59 4.96 0.88
C LEU A 156 -7.50 5.76 0.16
N PHE A 157 -6.25 5.39 0.38
CA PHE A 157 -5.09 5.98 -0.30
C PHE A 157 -4.13 4.87 -0.72
N THR A 158 -3.99 4.65 -2.01
CA THR A 158 -3.09 3.63 -2.55
C THR A 158 -1.96 4.26 -3.34
N PHE A 159 -0.83 3.56 -3.42
CA PHE A 159 0.38 4.03 -4.07
C PHE A 159 0.82 3.01 -5.11
N GLY A 160 0.85 3.38 -6.39
CA GLY A 160 1.29 2.47 -7.46
C GLY A 160 0.38 1.23 -7.60
N GLU A 161 -0.91 1.37 -7.32
CA GLU A 161 -1.86 0.26 -7.36
C GLU A 161 -2.06 -0.23 -8.80
N PRO A 162 -1.92 -1.55 -9.08
CA PRO A 162 -2.23 -2.14 -10.39
C PRO A 162 -3.74 -2.26 -10.61
N ARG A 163 -4.17 -2.41 -11.86
CA ARG A 163 -5.55 -2.83 -12.16
C ARG A 163 -5.77 -4.24 -11.60
N TYR A 164 -6.94 -4.49 -11.02
CA TYR A 164 -7.26 -5.81 -10.46
C TYR A 164 -8.74 -6.19 -10.61
N HIS A 165 -9.51 -5.39 -11.33
CA HIS A 165 -10.92 -5.65 -11.62
C HIS A 165 -11.36 -5.06 -12.96
N GLU A 166 -12.58 -5.40 -13.36
CA GLU A 166 -13.26 -4.83 -14.52
C GLU A 166 -14.01 -3.53 -14.19
N TYR A 167 -14.53 -2.87 -15.23
CA TYR A 167 -15.27 -1.60 -15.13
C TYR A 167 -16.48 -1.64 -14.18
N LYS A 168 -17.23 -2.74 -14.15
CA LYS A 168 -18.41 -2.85 -13.27
C LYS A 168 -18.06 -2.68 -11.78
N LEU A 169 -16.89 -3.18 -11.35
CA LEU A 169 -16.45 -2.95 -9.98
C LEU A 169 -15.98 -1.51 -9.78
N ALA A 170 -15.34 -0.89 -10.78
CA ALA A 170 -14.97 0.53 -10.74
C ALA A 170 -16.18 1.43 -10.45
N GLN A 171 -17.32 1.15 -11.09
CA GLN A 171 -18.58 1.86 -10.83
C GLN A 171 -19.09 1.64 -9.40
N THR A 172 -18.87 0.45 -8.83
CA THR A 172 -19.25 0.16 -7.44
C THR A 172 -18.40 0.99 -6.47
N PHE A 173 -17.10 1.14 -6.74
CA PHE A 173 -16.22 2.03 -5.98
C PHE A 173 -16.72 3.48 -6.03
N GLU A 174 -16.97 4.03 -7.22
CA GLU A 174 -17.44 5.41 -7.40
C GLU A 174 -18.72 5.68 -6.58
N ASN A 175 -19.65 4.73 -6.56
CA ASN A 175 -20.93 4.88 -5.88
C ASN A 175 -20.88 4.70 -4.36
N ASN A 176 -19.86 4.01 -3.81
CA ASN A 176 -19.85 3.60 -2.40
C ASN A 176 -18.66 4.15 -1.60
N LEU A 177 -17.54 4.44 -2.26
CA LEU A 177 -16.27 4.83 -1.64
C LEU A 177 -15.66 6.05 -2.36
N SER A 178 -16.35 7.19 -2.30
CA SER A 178 -15.94 8.44 -2.96
C SER A 178 -14.66 9.07 -2.38
N ASN A 179 -14.25 8.69 -1.16
CA ASN A 179 -13.01 9.15 -0.52
C ASN A 179 -11.83 8.19 -0.80
N GLY A 180 -11.73 7.70 -2.03
CA GLY A 180 -10.65 6.82 -2.49
C GLY A 180 -9.74 7.53 -3.48
N PHE A 181 -8.43 7.47 -3.27
CA PHE A 181 -7.43 8.12 -4.11
C PHE A 181 -6.34 7.13 -4.49
N ARG A 182 -5.95 7.12 -5.77
CA ARG A 182 -4.75 6.42 -6.26
C ARG A 182 -3.64 7.41 -6.50
N VAL A 183 -2.52 7.26 -5.82
CA VAL A 183 -1.34 8.10 -6.00
C VAL A 183 -0.38 7.41 -6.97
N ILE A 184 -0.04 8.09 -8.06
CA ILE A 184 0.85 7.58 -9.10
C ILE A 184 2.06 8.51 -9.24
N HIS A 185 3.25 7.91 -9.21
CA HIS A 185 4.51 8.63 -9.34
C HIS A 185 5.07 8.51 -10.75
N ASP A 186 5.22 9.66 -11.42
CA ASP A 186 5.85 9.85 -12.72
C ASP A 186 5.43 8.76 -13.74
N SER A 187 6.38 7.94 -14.18
CA SER A 187 6.19 6.83 -15.11
C SER A 187 6.18 5.45 -14.44
N ASP A 188 5.67 5.37 -13.19
CA ASP A 188 5.42 4.09 -12.52
C ASP A 188 4.60 3.17 -13.44
N VAL A 189 5.16 2.02 -13.79
CA VAL A 189 4.58 1.09 -14.75
C VAL A 189 3.47 0.23 -14.16
N VAL A 190 3.43 0.07 -12.83
CA VAL A 190 2.55 -0.90 -12.16
C VAL A 190 1.06 -0.51 -12.27
N PRO A 191 0.65 0.76 -12.15
CA PRO A 191 -0.73 1.16 -12.40
C PRO A 191 -1.24 0.89 -13.80
N HIS A 192 -0.35 0.72 -14.77
CA HIS A 192 -0.72 0.42 -16.15
C HIS A 192 -0.81 -1.09 -16.43
N MET A 193 -0.65 -1.91 -15.38
CA MET A 193 -0.72 -3.36 -15.43
C MET A 193 -1.92 -3.92 -14.65
N PRO A 194 -2.53 -5.03 -15.11
CA PRO A 194 -2.45 -5.55 -16.46
C PRO A 194 -2.97 -4.51 -17.48
N MET A 195 -2.54 -4.64 -18.72
CA MET A 195 -2.95 -3.73 -19.80
C MET A 195 -4.47 -3.84 -20.03
N CYS A 196 -5.18 -2.73 -19.97
CA CYS A 196 -6.60 -2.64 -20.29
C CYS A 196 -6.90 -2.69 -21.80
N GLY A 197 -5.89 -2.88 -22.64
CA GLY A 197 -5.98 -2.77 -24.09
C GLY A 197 -5.32 -3.96 -24.79
N THR A 198 -5.47 -4.02 -26.11
CA THR A 198 -4.70 -4.96 -26.93
C THR A 198 -3.37 -4.34 -27.31
N ARG A 199 -2.43 -5.15 -27.82
CA ARG A 199 -1.17 -4.67 -28.41
C ARG A 199 -1.36 -3.59 -29.49
N PHE A 200 -2.56 -3.47 -30.06
CA PHE A 200 -2.90 -2.53 -31.14
C PHE A 200 -3.85 -1.40 -30.72
N SER A 201 -4.38 -1.42 -29.49
CA SER A 201 -5.29 -0.40 -28.97
C SER A 201 -5.18 -0.34 -27.45
N ALA A 202 -4.53 0.72 -26.96
CA ALA A 202 -4.31 0.99 -25.54
C ALA A 202 -5.54 1.56 -24.82
N SER A 203 -6.66 1.72 -25.52
CA SER A 203 -7.86 2.32 -24.95
C SER A 203 -8.52 1.38 -23.96
N CYS A 204 -8.47 1.74 -22.68
CA CYS A 204 -9.28 1.10 -21.66
C CYS A 204 -10.77 1.35 -21.96
N THR A 205 -11.57 0.29 -21.97
CA THR A 205 -13.02 0.34 -22.19
C THR A 205 -13.76 -0.39 -21.08
N GLU A 206 -15.10 -0.33 -21.12
CA GLU A 206 -15.97 -1.00 -20.16
C GLU A 206 -15.81 -2.54 -20.15
N ASN A 207 -15.20 -3.12 -21.19
CA ASN A 207 -14.97 -4.57 -21.32
C ASN A 207 -13.55 -5.00 -20.94
N THR A 208 -12.80 -4.14 -20.25
CA THR A 208 -11.37 -4.34 -19.99
C THR A 208 -11.05 -4.14 -18.51
N PHE A 209 -9.80 -4.42 -18.11
CA PHE A 209 -9.31 -4.01 -16.80
C PHE A 209 -9.46 -2.50 -16.65
N TYR A 210 -9.94 -2.06 -15.49
CA TYR A 210 -10.31 -0.66 -15.35
C TYR A 210 -10.17 -0.25 -13.89
N HIS A 211 -9.51 0.88 -13.65
CA HIS A 211 -9.40 1.47 -12.31
C HIS A 211 -10.70 2.14 -11.85
N TYR A 212 -10.94 2.20 -10.54
CA TYR A 212 -11.90 3.16 -9.99
C TYR A 212 -11.44 4.62 -10.27
N PRO A 213 -12.27 5.68 -10.14
CA PRO A 213 -11.82 7.04 -10.44
C PRO A 213 -10.92 7.67 -9.35
N GLN A 214 -10.49 8.91 -9.58
CA GLN A 214 -9.74 9.77 -8.65
C GLN A 214 -8.23 9.44 -8.45
N GLU A 215 -7.49 9.48 -9.55
CA GLU A 215 -6.03 9.48 -9.55
C GLU A 215 -5.44 10.85 -9.12
N ILE A 216 -4.32 10.79 -8.40
CA ILE A 216 -3.42 11.90 -8.08
C ILE A 216 -2.07 11.58 -8.73
N TRP A 217 -1.75 12.29 -9.80
CA TRP A 217 -0.56 12.00 -10.60
C TRP A 217 0.51 13.06 -10.39
N PHE A 218 1.71 12.62 -10.00
CA PHE A 218 2.88 13.48 -9.90
C PHE A 218 3.75 13.27 -11.14
N ASN A 219 3.64 14.15 -12.14
CA ASN A 219 4.30 13.99 -13.44
C ASN A 219 5.78 14.44 -13.46
N LYS A 220 6.45 14.29 -12.32
CA LYS A 220 7.86 14.64 -12.09
C LYS A 220 8.51 13.60 -11.18
N PRO A 221 9.81 13.29 -11.39
CA PRO A 221 10.55 12.39 -10.49
C PRO A 221 10.62 12.87 -9.03
N SER A 222 10.48 14.18 -8.79
CA SER A 222 10.36 14.72 -7.44
C SER A 222 8.90 15.04 -7.15
N MET A 223 8.33 14.28 -6.22
CA MET A 223 6.98 14.49 -5.71
C MET A 223 6.99 15.61 -4.67
N ASN A 224 6.43 16.77 -5.02
CA ASN A 224 6.19 17.87 -4.10
C ASN A 224 4.72 18.32 -4.19
N ASP A 225 4.19 18.94 -3.13
CA ASP A 225 2.74 19.23 -3.03
C ASP A 225 2.19 20.18 -4.08
N SER A 226 3.06 20.93 -4.73
CA SER A 226 2.65 21.93 -5.71
C SER A 226 2.57 21.36 -7.12
N ASN A 227 3.09 20.14 -7.34
CA ASN A 227 3.30 19.57 -8.68
C ASN A 227 2.56 18.24 -8.87
N TYR A 228 1.29 18.17 -8.45
CA TYR A 228 0.43 17.04 -8.78
C TYR A 228 -0.74 17.48 -9.66
N LYS A 229 -1.26 16.53 -10.42
CA LYS A 229 -2.50 16.65 -11.18
C LYS A 229 -3.57 15.80 -10.52
N LEU A 230 -4.68 16.43 -10.15
CA LEU A 230 -5.89 15.71 -9.77
C LEU A 230 -6.65 15.31 -11.04
N CYS A 231 -6.85 14.01 -11.22
CA CYS A 231 -7.45 13.43 -12.40
C CYS A 231 -8.98 13.34 -12.29
N SER A 232 -9.62 12.90 -13.37
CA SER A 232 -11.07 12.73 -13.43
C SER A 232 -11.64 11.99 -12.21
N SER A 233 -12.70 12.56 -11.66
CA SER A 233 -13.49 11.97 -10.56
C SER A 233 -14.47 10.90 -11.03
N SER A 234 -14.58 10.67 -12.35
CA SER A 234 -15.54 9.71 -12.94
C SER A 234 -14.94 8.89 -14.09
N ASN A 235 -13.64 9.00 -14.35
CA ASN A 235 -12.92 8.19 -15.33
C ASN A 235 -11.64 7.69 -14.68
N GLY A 236 -11.59 6.40 -14.33
CA GLY A 236 -10.42 5.78 -13.70
C GLY A 236 -9.21 5.66 -14.62
N GLU A 237 -9.41 5.87 -15.91
CA GLU A 237 -8.42 5.72 -16.97
C GLU A 237 -8.25 7.05 -17.73
N ASP A 238 -8.20 8.18 -17.01
CA ASP A 238 -8.10 9.53 -17.58
C ASP A 238 -6.88 9.66 -18.52
N PRO A 239 -7.08 9.82 -19.85
CA PRO A 239 -5.98 9.85 -20.82
C PRO A 239 -5.13 11.12 -20.70
N LYS A 240 -5.52 12.07 -19.84
CA LYS A 240 -4.74 13.28 -19.56
C LYS A 240 -3.84 13.13 -18.33
N CYS A 241 -3.89 12.01 -17.61
CA CYS A 241 -3.10 11.74 -16.41
C CYS A 241 -1.95 10.78 -16.66
N SER A 242 -1.65 9.82 -15.78
CA SER A 242 -0.55 8.86 -16.01
C SER A 242 -0.72 8.12 -17.33
N ASN A 243 -1.95 7.82 -17.76
CA ASN A 243 -2.27 7.26 -19.09
C ASN A 243 -1.90 8.18 -20.27
N SER A 244 -1.45 9.42 -20.05
CA SER A 244 -0.91 10.29 -21.09
C SER A 244 0.53 9.95 -21.48
N ILE A 245 1.25 9.19 -20.65
CA ILE A 245 2.56 8.64 -20.99
C ILE A 245 2.35 7.56 -22.05
N SER A 246 3.14 7.60 -23.12
CA SER A 246 2.96 6.70 -24.24
C SER A 246 3.26 5.24 -23.86
N GLU A 247 2.41 4.32 -24.30
CA GLU A 247 2.56 2.86 -24.10
C GLU A 247 3.96 2.27 -24.36
N PRO A 248 4.72 2.69 -25.42
CA PRO A 248 6.08 2.22 -25.61
C PRO A 248 6.98 2.53 -24.42
N SER A 249 6.75 3.67 -23.74
CA SER A 249 7.53 4.08 -22.57
C SER A 249 7.25 3.19 -21.36
N PHE A 250 6.00 2.74 -21.15
CA PHE A 250 5.67 1.80 -20.08
C PHE A 250 6.36 0.44 -20.26
N LEU A 251 6.24 -0.13 -21.45
CA LEU A 251 6.85 -1.42 -21.76
C LEU A 251 8.39 -1.37 -21.74
N LEU A 252 8.99 -0.24 -22.16
CA LEU A 252 10.43 -0.05 -22.08
C LEU A 252 10.94 0.09 -20.64
N ASN A 253 10.12 0.61 -19.73
CA ASN A 253 10.49 0.78 -18.33
C ASN A 253 10.16 -0.45 -17.47
N PHE A 254 9.35 -1.39 -17.97
CA PHE A 254 9.06 -2.62 -17.25
C PHE A 254 10.32 -3.48 -17.09
N GLY A 255 10.68 -3.78 -15.84
CA GLY A 255 11.88 -4.56 -15.52
C GLY A 255 13.20 -3.78 -15.55
N THR A 256 13.16 -2.46 -15.73
CA THR A 256 14.34 -1.58 -15.62
C THR A 256 14.48 -0.98 -14.23
N ASP A 257 15.69 -0.50 -13.91
CA ASP A 257 15.94 0.21 -12.65
C ASP A 257 15.11 1.50 -12.55
N LEU A 258 14.87 2.18 -13.68
CA LEU A 258 14.05 3.39 -13.72
C LEU A 258 12.58 3.09 -13.38
N GLY A 259 12.00 2.04 -13.97
CA GLY A 259 10.63 1.63 -13.65
C GLY A 259 10.49 1.20 -12.19
N ALA A 260 11.49 0.48 -11.67
CA ALA A 260 11.54 0.11 -10.26
C ALA A 260 11.69 1.34 -9.34
N GLU A 261 12.49 2.34 -9.72
CA GLU A 261 12.67 3.57 -8.95
C GLU A 261 11.38 4.37 -8.86
N MET A 262 10.68 4.57 -9.98
CA MET A 262 9.40 5.27 -9.99
C MET A 262 8.34 4.53 -9.16
N HIS A 263 8.32 3.20 -9.25
CA HIS A 263 7.41 2.39 -8.45
C HIS A 263 7.75 2.35 -6.96
N MET A 264 9.01 2.48 -6.56
CA MET A 264 9.43 2.34 -5.15
C MET A 264 9.59 3.67 -4.42
N THR A 265 9.44 4.80 -5.11
CA THR A 265 9.68 6.13 -4.55
C THR A 265 8.39 6.92 -4.49
N TYR A 266 8.00 7.38 -3.31
CA TYR A 266 6.84 8.23 -3.10
C TYR A 266 7.21 9.40 -2.16
N TYR A 267 6.88 10.64 -2.54
CA TYR A 267 7.24 11.87 -1.79
C TYR A 267 8.72 11.96 -1.46
N ASN A 268 9.55 11.60 -2.45
CA ASN A 268 11.01 11.57 -2.33
C ASN A 268 11.52 10.58 -1.25
N GLN A 269 10.68 9.66 -0.80
CA GLN A 269 11.03 8.57 0.11
C GLN A 269 11.02 7.25 -0.64
N LYS A 270 12.10 6.48 -0.52
CA LYS A 270 12.17 5.12 -1.05
C LYS A 270 11.55 4.15 -0.04
N LEU A 271 10.56 3.38 -0.46
CA LEU A 271 9.76 2.54 0.44
C LEU A 271 10.54 1.38 1.07
N ASP A 272 11.56 0.86 0.37
CA ASP A 272 12.46 -0.18 0.91
C ASP A 272 13.35 0.38 2.02
N ASP A 273 13.94 1.57 1.86
CA ASP A 273 14.80 2.19 2.87
C ASP A 273 14.04 2.45 4.19
N TYR A 274 12.76 2.80 4.13
CA TYR A 274 11.91 2.97 5.32
C TYR A 274 11.42 1.65 5.91
N GLY A 275 11.04 0.68 5.07
CA GLY A 275 10.61 -0.64 5.53
C GLY A 275 11.68 -1.40 6.29
N TYR A 276 12.96 -1.17 5.99
CA TYR A 276 14.05 -1.71 6.78
C TYR A 276 14.33 -0.91 8.06
N SER A 277 14.10 0.41 8.06
CA SER A 277 14.40 1.29 9.19
C SER A 277 13.43 1.18 10.38
N GLY A 278 12.37 0.36 10.26
CA GLY A 278 11.32 0.22 11.26
C GLY A 278 10.24 1.29 11.13
N CYS A 279 9.06 1.01 11.70
CA CYS A 279 7.98 1.98 11.85
C CYS A 279 8.42 3.10 12.82
N GLY A 280 9.25 4.03 12.35
CA GLY A 280 10.09 4.86 13.21
C GLY A 280 11.47 4.23 13.38
N GLN A 281 12.50 5.07 13.42
CA GLN A 281 13.89 4.64 13.60
C GLN A 281 13.96 3.60 14.73
N ILE A 282 14.36 2.35 14.42
CA ILE A 282 14.67 1.39 15.47
C ILE A 282 15.70 2.07 16.38
N PRO A 283 15.40 2.29 17.67
CA PRO A 283 16.35 2.93 18.57
C PRO A 283 17.68 2.20 18.49
N CYS A 284 18.76 2.95 18.32
CA CYS A 284 20.11 2.39 18.34
C CYS A 284 20.45 2.00 19.78
N GLU A 285 19.98 0.84 20.21
CA GLU A 285 20.16 0.32 21.56
C GLU A 285 20.50 -1.17 21.57
N ASP A 286 21.03 -1.62 22.69
CA ASP A 286 21.26 -3.03 22.97
C ASP A 286 20.08 -3.57 23.77
N VAL A 287 19.47 -4.63 23.27
CA VAL A 287 18.33 -5.31 23.89
C VAL A 287 18.82 -6.34 24.92
N ALA A 288 19.96 -6.98 24.65
CA ALA A 288 20.57 -7.90 25.59
C ALA A 288 21.51 -7.17 26.56
N THR A 289 21.49 -7.58 27.83
CA THR A 289 22.32 -7.00 28.88
C THR A 289 23.78 -7.44 28.80
N ASP A 290 24.10 -8.47 28.02
CA ASP A 290 25.42 -9.07 27.93
C ASP A 290 26.19 -8.70 26.64
N CYS A 291 25.70 -7.72 25.88
CA CYS A 291 26.32 -7.31 24.61
C CYS A 291 27.79 -6.91 24.75
N ALA A 292 28.15 -6.21 25.82
CA ALA A 292 29.54 -5.83 26.08
C ALA A 292 30.48 -7.06 26.17
N SER A 293 30.00 -8.16 26.75
CA SER A 293 30.76 -9.42 26.87
C SER A 293 30.84 -10.21 25.55
N LYS A 294 29.93 -9.92 24.61
CA LYS A 294 29.81 -10.57 23.30
C LYS A 294 30.35 -9.73 22.14
N ASN A 295 31.07 -8.64 22.42
CA ASN A 295 31.59 -7.73 21.39
C ASN A 295 32.40 -8.46 20.29
N LYS A 296 33.16 -9.50 20.67
CA LYS A 296 33.90 -10.35 19.72
C LYS A 296 33.03 -11.04 18.65
N GLU A 297 31.74 -11.23 18.91
CA GLU A 297 30.81 -11.86 17.97
C GLU A 297 30.26 -10.86 16.94
N CYS A 298 30.46 -9.55 17.13
CA CYS A 298 30.01 -8.51 16.20
C CYS A 298 30.61 -8.65 14.79
N THR A 299 31.83 -9.18 14.68
CA THR A 299 32.52 -9.42 13.41
C THR A 299 32.35 -10.84 12.89
N ASN A 300 31.72 -11.73 13.66
CA ASN A 300 31.52 -13.12 13.27
C ASN A 300 30.30 -13.22 12.35
N SER A 301 30.51 -13.66 11.11
CA SER A 301 29.45 -13.76 10.09
C SER A 301 28.31 -14.69 10.52
N LEU A 302 28.59 -15.72 11.32
CA LEU A 302 27.58 -16.64 11.83
C LEU A 302 26.66 -15.99 12.88
N TYR A 303 27.21 -15.13 13.73
CA TYR A 303 26.46 -14.46 14.80
C TYR A 303 25.94 -13.09 14.40
N LYS A 304 26.31 -12.58 13.23
CA LYS A 304 25.86 -11.29 12.71
C LYS A 304 24.33 -11.10 12.79
N PRO A 305 23.47 -12.06 12.39
CA PRO A 305 22.02 -11.89 12.55
C PRO A 305 21.57 -11.71 14.01
N ALA A 306 22.19 -12.44 14.94
CA ALA A 306 21.90 -12.31 16.38
C ALA A 306 22.41 -10.96 16.93
N MET A 307 23.60 -10.52 16.52
CA MET A 307 24.17 -9.24 16.92
C MET A 307 23.35 -8.06 16.37
N CYS A 308 22.88 -8.16 15.13
CA CYS A 308 21.93 -7.25 14.51
C CYS A 308 20.60 -7.16 15.27
N LYS A 309 20.18 -8.22 15.96
CA LYS A 309 18.91 -8.22 16.69
C LYS A 309 19.02 -7.74 18.13
N TYR A 310 20.11 -8.08 18.82
CA TYR A 310 20.21 -7.92 20.26
C TYR A 310 21.26 -6.91 20.73
N CYS A 311 22.27 -6.61 19.90
CA CYS A 311 23.47 -5.86 20.31
C CYS A 311 23.91 -4.78 19.30
N ARG A 312 22.95 -4.10 18.66
CA ARG A 312 23.23 -3.18 17.55
C ARG A 312 24.10 -2.01 17.94
N LYS A 313 23.91 -1.46 19.14
CA LYS A 313 24.68 -0.32 19.62
C LYS A 313 26.11 -0.75 19.95
N THR A 314 26.28 -1.83 20.71
CA THR A 314 27.61 -2.38 21.03
C THR A 314 28.39 -2.77 19.77
N CYS A 315 27.71 -3.32 18.76
CA CYS A 315 28.35 -3.76 17.52
C CYS A 315 28.49 -2.66 16.46
N ASN A 316 28.06 -1.41 16.74
CA ASN A 316 28.03 -0.31 15.79
C ASN A 316 27.27 -0.66 14.48
N LEU A 317 26.21 -1.46 14.61
CA LEU A 317 25.37 -1.96 13.51
C LEU A 317 24.10 -1.12 13.33
N CYS A 318 24.01 0.02 14.00
CA CYS A 318 22.81 0.86 13.96
C CYS A 318 22.47 1.38 12.56
N ASN A 319 23.46 1.52 11.68
CA ASN A 319 23.27 1.94 10.29
C ASN A 319 23.58 0.82 9.26
N ASP A 320 23.84 -0.42 9.71
CA ASP A 320 24.15 -1.52 8.79
C ASP A 320 22.85 -2.05 8.16
N ARG A 321 22.68 -1.82 6.85
CA ARG A 321 21.48 -2.24 6.11
C ARG A 321 21.23 -3.76 6.16
N LYS A 322 22.28 -4.56 6.36
CA LYS A 322 22.19 -6.03 6.45
C LYS A 322 21.60 -6.51 7.77
N CYS A 323 21.43 -5.63 8.74
CA CYS A 323 20.82 -5.95 10.04
C CYS A 323 19.29 -5.81 10.06
N TYR A 324 18.70 -5.41 8.94
CA TYR A 324 17.26 -5.25 8.81
C TYR A 324 16.59 -6.36 7.98
N ASN A 325 17.38 -7.31 7.44
CA ASN A 325 16.91 -8.47 6.66
C ASN A 325 16.59 -9.67 7.54
#